data_AF-A0A1R1YIQ9-F1
#
_entry.id   AF-A0A1R1YIQ9-F1
#
_cell.length_a   1.000
_cell.length_b   1.000
_cell.length_c   1.000
_cell.angle_alpha   90.00
_cell.angle_beta   90.00
_cell.angle_gamma   90.00
#
_symmetry.space_group_name_H-M   'P 1'
#
loop_
_entity.id
_entity.type
_entity.pdbx_description
1 polymer ?
#
loop_
_entity_poly.entity_id
_entity_poly.type
_entity_poly.pdbx_seq_one_letter_code
_entity_poly.pdbx_strand_id
1 'polypeptide(L)'
;MTINNTQIDFSEYFTERAKRRRINSLASLFKYSKNDPNLISIGGGMPNPDLFPFITVSTNVVEPGNNTINIVKYKENGLDITLNRSNQNGSKVEPLKTLLQYAGGKGMSSLVDFTKALVKASHNPKYKDWDVVSSVGNTDALNKALELFLDEGDSILVCEWTYPAAIQTFHSSGINRIPVKIDGEGMVPSALDEVCSSWTGEKPLRVVYLIPTGQNPTGATMSLERRREFYKVCQKHNLIIIEDDPYYFLQFADTPVCDTKQATERTFAELPGIDRLVPSLLSLDTDGRVIRLDTVSKILAPNMRLGWIIGPANMIEKIIYHNETTISQPCGFAQGIASKLFNDTW
;
A
#
# COMPACT_ATOMS: atom_id res chain seq x y z
N MET A 1 21.42 9.91 -10.44
CA MET A 1 21.06 8.63 -11.07
C MET A 1 19.96 8.91 -12.09
N THR A 2 20.18 8.47 -13.32
CA THR A 2 19.33 8.73 -14.49
C THR A 2 18.03 7.91 -14.36
N ILE A 3 16.88 8.55 -14.51
CA ILE A 3 15.58 7.86 -14.58
C ILE A 3 15.59 6.98 -15.83
N ASN A 4 15.37 5.68 -15.67
CA ASN A 4 15.30 4.77 -16.81
C ASN A 4 13.96 5.00 -17.52
N ASN A 5 13.98 5.31 -18.82
CA ASN A 5 12.78 5.63 -19.59
C ASN A 5 12.03 4.38 -20.12
N THR A 6 12.53 3.17 -19.87
CA THR A 6 11.95 1.93 -20.40
C THR A 6 11.54 1.00 -19.25
N GLN A 7 10.33 1.22 -18.73
CA GLN A 7 9.62 0.23 -17.92
C GLN A 7 9.31 -1.01 -18.77
N ILE A 8 9.41 -2.20 -18.18
CA ILE A 8 8.98 -3.44 -18.83
C ILE A 8 7.46 -3.50 -18.79
N ASP A 9 6.82 -3.75 -19.93
CA ASP A 9 5.38 -3.99 -19.95
C ASP A 9 5.05 -5.43 -19.54
N PHE A 10 4.53 -5.59 -18.33
CA PHE A 10 4.05 -6.86 -17.79
C PHE A 10 2.56 -7.13 -18.08
N SER A 11 1.94 -6.40 -19.00
CA SER A 11 0.53 -6.60 -19.36
C SER A 11 0.22 -8.03 -19.86
N GLU A 12 1.21 -8.72 -20.42
CA GLU A 12 1.10 -10.13 -20.82
C GLU A 12 0.92 -11.08 -19.62
N TYR A 13 1.41 -10.68 -18.44
CA TYR A 13 1.29 -11.48 -17.21
C TYR A 13 -0.07 -11.34 -16.55
N PHE A 14 -0.92 -10.42 -17.03
CA PHE A 14 -2.26 -10.26 -16.49
C PHE A 14 -3.11 -11.50 -16.74
N THR A 15 -3.88 -11.90 -15.74
CA THR A 15 -4.91 -12.92 -15.90
C THR A 15 -5.92 -12.49 -16.95
N GLU A 16 -6.59 -13.46 -17.58
CA GLU A 16 -7.67 -13.15 -18.51
C GLU A 16 -8.81 -12.38 -17.82
N ARG A 17 -9.02 -12.65 -16.51
CA ARG A 17 -9.95 -11.88 -15.68
C ARG A 17 -9.53 -10.41 -15.56
N ALA A 18 -8.27 -10.13 -15.24
CA ALA A 18 -7.77 -8.76 -15.14
C ALA A 18 -7.78 -8.03 -16.51
N LYS A 19 -7.42 -8.74 -17.59
CA LYS A 19 -7.51 -8.22 -18.97
C LYS A 19 -8.93 -7.87 -19.38
N ARG A 20 -9.97 -8.53 -18.86
CA ARG A 20 -11.38 -8.18 -19.11
C ARG A 20 -11.89 -6.99 -18.31
N ARG A 21 -11.22 -6.58 -17.22
CA ARG A 21 -11.61 -5.40 -16.45
C ARG A 21 -11.49 -4.13 -17.29
N ARG A 22 -12.51 -3.28 -17.21
CA ARG A 22 -12.64 -1.99 -17.92
C ARG A 22 -13.09 -0.94 -16.91
N ILE A 23 -12.86 0.33 -17.24
CA ILE A 23 -13.42 1.45 -16.50
C ILE A 23 -14.93 1.30 -16.35
N ASN A 24 -15.45 1.60 -15.16
CA ASN A 24 -16.88 1.61 -14.92
C ASN A 24 -17.57 2.65 -15.83
N SER A 25 -18.57 2.20 -16.59
CA SER A 25 -19.34 3.06 -17.50
C SER A 25 -20.03 4.21 -16.75
N LEU A 26 -20.53 3.97 -15.54
CA LEU A 26 -21.12 5.01 -14.68
C LEU A 26 -20.08 6.06 -14.27
N ALA A 27 -18.88 5.62 -13.88
CA ALA A 27 -17.78 6.54 -13.56
C ALA A 27 -17.39 7.38 -14.77
N SER A 28 -17.45 6.80 -15.98
CA SER A 28 -17.17 7.51 -17.22
C SER A 28 -18.18 8.60 -17.56
N LEU A 29 -19.39 8.57 -16.98
CA LEU A 29 -20.41 9.61 -17.19
C LEU A 29 -20.08 10.90 -16.45
N PHE A 30 -19.35 10.82 -15.32
CA PHE A 30 -19.02 11.99 -14.51
C PHE A 30 -18.16 13.02 -15.24
N LYS A 31 -17.41 12.62 -16.28
CA LYS A 31 -16.65 13.57 -17.11
C LYS A 31 -17.57 14.56 -17.83
N TYR A 32 -18.80 14.18 -18.18
CA TYR A 32 -19.76 15.07 -18.84
C TYR A 32 -20.35 16.07 -17.85
N SER A 33 -20.80 15.61 -16.67
CA SER A 33 -21.34 16.50 -15.63
C SER A 33 -20.29 17.42 -15.02
N LYS A 34 -19.01 17.02 -15.01
CA LYS A 34 -17.91 17.86 -14.54
C LYS A 34 -17.52 18.95 -15.56
N ASN A 35 -17.63 18.65 -16.85
CA ASN A 35 -17.17 19.56 -17.91
C ASN A 35 -18.27 20.50 -18.42
N ASP A 36 -19.54 20.21 -18.16
CA ASP A 36 -20.66 21.10 -18.49
C ASP A 36 -21.41 21.51 -17.21
N PRO A 37 -21.20 22.73 -16.69
CA PRO A 37 -21.86 23.20 -15.48
C PRO A 37 -23.38 23.42 -15.65
N ASN A 38 -23.90 23.44 -16.89
CA ASN A 38 -25.32 23.58 -17.18
C ASN A 38 -26.02 22.22 -17.31
N LEU A 39 -25.27 21.12 -17.38
CA LEU A 39 -25.83 19.78 -17.50
C LEU A 39 -26.40 19.32 -16.15
N ILE A 40 -27.73 19.22 -16.07
CA ILE A 40 -28.39 18.57 -14.95
C ILE A 40 -28.22 17.05 -15.10
N SER A 41 -27.38 16.45 -14.26
CA SER A 41 -27.14 15.01 -14.27
C SER A 41 -28.27 14.25 -13.58
N ILE A 42 -28.98 13.41 -14.34
CA ILE A 42 -29.97 12.43 -13.85
C ILE A 42 -29.49 10.97 -13.99
N GLY A 43 -28.24 10.76 -14.42
CA GLY A 43 -27.70 9.43 -14.70
C GLY A 43 -26.86 8.81 -13.57
N GLY A 44 -26.22 9.65 -12.75
CA GLY A 44 -25.47 9.20 -11.58
C GLY A 44 -26.40 9.05 -10.39
N GLY A 45 -26.63 7.84 -9.89
CA GLY A 45 -27.45 7.57 -8.69
C GLY A 45 -26.83 8.10 -7.39
N MET A 46 -26.34 9.34 -7.40
CA MET A 46 -25.67 10.00 -6.30
C MET A 46 -26.70 10.74 -5.44
N PRO A 47 -26.88 10.37 -4.16
CA PRO A 47 -27.75 11.12 -3.26
C PRO A 47 -27.26 12.56 -3.09
N ASN A 48 -28.18 13.50 -2.93
CA ASN A 48 -27.81 14.89 -2.64
C ASN A 48 -27.05 14.93 -1.30
N PRO A 49 -25.82 15.49 -1.24
CA PRO A 49 -25.06 15.57 -0.01
C PRO A 49 -25.80 16.26 1.15
N ASP A 50 -26.76 17.15 0.87
CA ASP A 50 -27.66 17.82 1.85
C ASP A 50 -28.51 16.87 2.68
N LEU A 51 -28.65 15.63 2.24
CA LEU A 51 -29.34 14.58 2.99
C LEU A 51 -28.41 13.77 3.89
N PHE A 52 -27.09 13.99 3.85
CA PHE A 52 -26.14 13.29 4.71
C PHE A 52 -26.25 13.81 6.15
N PRO A 53 -26.45 12.94 7.17
CA PRO A 53 -26.79 13.35 8.53
C PRO A 53 -25.57 13.79 9.37
N PHE A 54 -24.48 14.22 8.74
CA PHE A 54 -23.23 14.60 9.41
C PHE A 54 -22.91 16.07 9.12
N ILE A 55 -22.81 16.86 10.19
CA ILE A 55 -22.40 18.28 10.13
C ILE A 55 -20.90 18.40 10.39
N THR A 56 -20.43 17.76 11.46
CA THR A 56 -19.02 17.66 11.82
C THR A 56 -18.71 16.27 12.36
N VAL A 57 -17.45 15.86 12.23
CA VAL A 57 -16.88 14.72 12.94
C VAL A 57 -15.60 15.18 13.59
N SER A 58 -15.56 15.13 14.91
CA SER A 58 -14.42 15.57 15.71
C SER A 58 -13.86 14.41 16.51
N THR A 59 -12.54 14.41 16.68
CA THR A 59 -11.83 13.48 17.56
C THR A 59 -10.64 14.18 18.18
N ASN A 60 -10.25 13.73 19.37
CA ASN A 60 -9.05 14.18 20.06
C ASN A 60 -7.92 13.17 19.78
N VAL A 61 -6.76 13.63 19.34
CA VAL A 61 -5.65 12.80 18.86
C VAL A 61 -4.34 13.16 19.55
N VAL A 62 -3.35 12.27 19.46
CA VAL A 62 -2.03 12.49 20.06
C VAL A 62 -1.27 13.55 19.26
N GLU A 63 -0.63 14.49 19.95
CA GLU A 63 0.29 15.45 19.35
C GLU A 63 1.59 14.76 18.88
N PRO A 64 2.20 15.19 17.75
CA PRO A 64 3.50 14.71 17.32
C PRO A 64 4.56 14.77 18.42
N GLY A 65 5.37 13.72 18.55
CA GLY A 65 6.39 13.60 19.59
C GLY A 65 5.90 13.03 20.92
N ASN A 66 4.59 12.79 21.05
CA ASN A 66 3.98 12.19 22.24
C ASN A 66 3.45 10.77 21.97
N ASN A 67 2.98 10.07 23.01
CA ASN A 67 2.30 8.77 22.87
C ASN A 67 1.12 8.67 23.85
N THR A 68 0.20 7.73 23.60
CA THR A 68 -1.00 7.54 24.44
C THR A 68 -0.67 7.18 25.88
N ILE A 69 0.46 6.52 26.13
CA ILE A 69 0.93 6.17 27.48
C ILE A 69 1.25 7.46 28.26
N ASN A 70 1.94 8.40 27.63
CA ASN A 70 2.29 9.69 28.20
C ASN A 70 1.04 10.56 28.43
N ILE A 71 0.09 10.62 27.49
CA ILE A 71 -1.17 11.37 27.68
C ILE A 71 -1.94 10.86 28.89
N VAL A 72 -2.14 9.55 29.01
CA VAL A 72 -2.90 8.96 30.13
C VAL A 72 -2.14 9.12 31.45
N LYS A 73 -0.82 8.98 31.42
CA LYS A 73 0.03 9.03 32.63
C LYS A 73 0.26 10.46 33.13
N TYR A 74 0.38 11.44 32.24
CA TYR A 74 0.72 12.83 32.57
C TYR A 74 -0.45 13.81 32.40
N LYS A 75 -1.64 13.32 31.98
CA LYS A 75 -2.86 14.13 31.76
C LYS A 75 -2.63 15.30 30.81
N GLU A 76 -1.82 15.09 29.78
CA GLU A 76 -1.64 16.07 28.72
C GLU A 76 -2.90 16.15 27.85
N ASN A 77 -3.15 17.33 27.28
CA ASN A 77 -4.27 17.52 26.36
C ASN A 77 -3.88 16.94 24.99
N GLY A 78 -4.76 16.14 24.39
CA GLY A 78 -4.62 15.80 22.98
C GLY A 78 -5.08 16.97 22.10
N LEU A 79 -4.84 16.83 20.80
CA LEU A 79 -5.21 17.80 19.79
C LEU A 79 -6.57 17.49 19.18
N ASP A 80 -7.46 18.47 19.16
CA ASP A 80 -8.76 18.32 18.50
C ASP A 80 -8.63 18.50 16.99
N ILE A 81 -9.05 17.48 16.25
CA ILE A 81 -9.23 17.56 14.79
C ILE A 81 -10.71 17.47 14.45
N THR A 82 -11.13 18.23 13.45
CA THR A 82 -12.53 18.24 12.99
C THR A 82 -12.64 18.19 11.47
N LEU A 83 -13.40 17.22 10.98
CA LEU A 83 -13.89 17.17 9.60
C LEU A 83 -15.21 17.92 9.51
N ASN A 84 -15.31 18.82 8.54
CA ASN A 84 -16.46 19.71 8.38
C ASN A 84 -17.26 19.37 7.14
N ARG A 85 -18.56 19.64 7.19
CA ARG A 85 -19.49 19.48 6.07
C ARG A 85 -19.07 20.21 4.80
N SER A 86 -18.51 21.41 4.96
CA SER A 86 -18.05 22.28 3.89
C SER A 86 -16.54 22.52 4.01
N ASN A 87 -15.93 23.00 2.92
CA ASN A 87 -14.50 23.29 2.88
C ASN A 87 -14.11 24.23 4.02
N GLN A 88 -13.01 23.91 4.70
CA GLN A 88 -12.36 24.82 5.62
C GLN A 88 -11.24 25.55 4.91
N ASN A 89 -11.12 26.86 5.15
CA ASN A 89 -9.99 27.63 4.61
C ASN A 89 -8.66 27.05 5.11
N GLY A 90 -7.75 26.76 4.17
CA GLY A 90 -6.41 26.24 4.47
C GLY A 90 -6.29 24.72 4.62
N SER A 91 -7.41 23.98 4.70
CA SER A 91 -7.39 22.51 4.77
C SER A 91 -7.10 21.90 3.39
N LYS A 92 -6.17 20.93 3.32
CA LYS A 92 -5.95 20.12 2.10
C LYS A 92 -6.91 18.94 2.00
N VAL A 93 -7.66 18.68 3.07
CA VAL A 93 -8.61 17.56 3.16
C VAL A 93 -9.96 17.93 2.59
N GLU A 94 -10.57 16.98 1.87
CA GLU A 94 -11.92 17.12 1.35
C GLU A 94 -12.96 17.27 2.47
N PRO A 95 -14.05 18.02 2.23
CA PRO A 95 -15.13 18.16 3.20
C PRO A 95 -15.97 16.87 3.30
N LEU A 96 -16.75 16.71 4.37
CA LEU A 96 -17.61 15.54 4.56
C LEU A 96 -18.58 15.31 3.39
N LYS A 97 -19.08 16.38 2.75
CA LYS A 97 -19.94 16.24 1.55
C LYS A 97 -19.28 15.48 0.40
N THR A 98 -17.95 15.51 0.33
CA THR A 98 -17.15 14.81 -0.69
C THR A 98 -16.68 13.47 -0.14
N LEU A 99 -16.17 13.43 1.09
CA LEU A 99 -15.69 12.19 1.74
C LEU A 99 -16.79 11.12 1.81
N LEU A 100 -18.04 11.51 2.04
CA LEU A 100 -19.17 10.60 2.20
C LEU A 100 -19.94 10.33 0.91
N GLN A 101 -19.52 10.93 -0.20
CA GLN A 101 -20.13 10.71 -1.50
C GLN A 101 -19.41 9.58 -2.25
N TYR A 102 -20.10 8.97 -3.22
CA TYR A 102 -19.47 8.08 -4.18
C TYR A 102 -18.29 8.76 -4.89
N ALA A 103 -17.20 8.03 -5.03
CA ALA A 103 -16.05 8.42 -5.84
C ALA A 103 -15.53 7.20 -6.62
N GLY A 104 -14.49 7.40 -7.43
CA GLY A 104 -13.87 6.33 -8.22
C GLY A 104 -13.05 5.34 -7.37
N GLY A 105 -12.50 4.32 -8.04
CA GLY A 105 -11.76 3.24 -7.38
C GLY A 105 -10.40 3.62 -6.77
N LYS A 106 -9.96 4.88 -6.88
CA LYS A 106 -8.60 5.32 -6.51
C LYS A 106 -8.45 5.67 -5.02
N GLY A 107 -9.52 6.18 -4.40
CA GLY A 107 -9.50 6.82 -3.08
C GLY A 107 -9.50 8.35 -3.17
N MET A 108 -9.53 9.00 -2.00
CA MET A 108 -9.62 10.45 -1.85
C MET A 108 -8.31 11.12 -2.25
N SER A 109 -8.41 12.24 -2.97
CA SER A 109 -7.26 12.98 -3.48
C SER A 109 -6.29 13.40 -2.38
N SER A 110 -6.78 13.90 -1.24
CA SER A 110 -5.91 14.33 -0.13
C SER A 110 -5.03 13.20 0.42
N LEU A 111 -5.57 11.98 0.50
CA LEU A 111 -4.81 10.82 0.97
C LEU A 111 -3.86 10.30 -0.11
N VAL A 112 -4.32 10.24 -1.36
CA VAL A 112 -3.52 9.80 -2.50
C VAL A 112 -2.33 10.72 -2.71
N ASP A 113 -2.53 12.04 -2.64
CA ASP A 113 -1.48 13.04 -2.85
C ASP A 113 -0.45 13.01 -1.70
N PHE A 114 -0.92 12.90 -0.45
CA PHE A 114 -0.04 12.66 0.70
C PHE A 114 0.79 11.38 0.50
N THR A 115 0.14 10.30 0.10
CA THR A 115 0.81 9.00 -0.10
C THR A 115 1.86 9.10 -1.21
N LYS A 116 1.58 9.79 -2.32
CA LYS A 116 2.56 10.05 -3.38
C LYS A 116 3.77 10.84 -2.85
N ALA A 117 3.54 11.84 -2.01
CA ALA A 117 4.62 12.59 -1.38
C ALA A 117 5.46 11.70 -0.45
N LEU A 118 4.80 10.88 0.39
CA LEU A 118 5.45 9.92 1.27
C LEU A 118 6.29 8.91 0.49
N VAL A 119 5.75 8.29 -0.56
CA VAL A 119 6.46 7.34 -1.43
C VAL A 119 7.66 7.99 -2.10
N LYS A 120 7.51 9.22 -2.59
CA LYS A 120 8.61 9.96 -3.21
C LYS A 120 9.73 10.28 -2.21
N ALA A 121 9.38 10.60 -0.96
CA ALA A 121 10.36 10.85 0.08
C ALA A 121 11.06 9.55 0.54
N SER A 122 10.28 8.54 0.93
CA SER A 122 10.77 7.30 1.56
C SER A 122 11.38 6.28 0.58
N HIS A 123 10.85 6.19 -0.64
CA HIS A 123 11.25 5.13 -1.57
C HIS A 123 11.88 5.67 -2.85
N ASN A 124 11.35 6.77 -3.38
CA ASN A 124 11.82 7.44 -4.61
C ASN A 124 12.01 6.45 -5.79
N PRO A 125 10.93 5.85 -6.33
CA PRO A 125 10.97 4.88 -7.44
C PRO A 125 11.79 5.38 -8.64
N LYS A 126 12.48 4.49 -9.36
CA LYS A 126 13.47 4.87 -10.41
C LYS A 126 12.90 4.94 -11.84
N TYR A 127 11.58 4.85 -11.97
CA TYR A 127 10.83 4.99 -13.22
C TYR A 127 9.75 6.08 -13.05
N LYS A 128 9.24 6.65 -14.16
CA LYS A 128 8.28 7.77 -14.11
C LYS A 128 6.85 7.32 -13.85
N ASP A 129 6.43 6.25 -14.51
CA ASP A 129 5.04 5.85 -14.61
C ASP A 129 4.64 4.89 -13.48
N TRP A 130 4.84 5.33 -12.23
CA TRP A 130 4.24 4.70 -11.05
C TRP A 130 3.01 5.47 -10.61
N ASP A 131 2.09 4.78 -9.94
CA ASP A 131 0.91 5.37 -9.35
C ASP A 131 0.57 4.71 -8.00
N VAL A 132 -0.44 5.26 -7.33
CA VAL A 132 -0.91 4.80 -6.03
C VAL A 132 -2.43 4.63 -6.09
N VAL A 133 -2.94 3.57 -5.47
CA VAL A 133 -4.37 3.37 -5.20
C VAL A 133 -4.59 3.02 -3.74
N SER A 134 -5.61 3.62 -3.12
CA SER A 134 -5.97 3.32 -1.73
C SER A 134 -6.58 1.91 -1.62
N SER A 135 -6.33 1.22 -0.50
CA SER A 135 -6.80 -0.13 -0.22
C SER A 135 -7.45 -0.21 1.15
N VAL A 136 -8.20 -1.29 1.42
CA VAL A 136 -8.74 -1.57 2.76
C VAL A 136 -7.80 -2.40 3.63
N GLY A 137 -6.49 -2.16 3.45
CA GLY A 137 -5.36 -2.82 4.11
C GLY A 137 -4.73 -3.94 3.28
N ASN A 138 -3.55 -4.42 3.71
CA ASN A 138 -2.72 -5.34 2.94
C ASN A 138 -3.40 -6.68 2.61
N THR A 139 -4.33 -7.17 3.44
CA THR A 139 -5.08 -8.41 3.13
C THR A 139 -5.89 -8.30 1.84
N ASP A 140 -6.60 -7.18 1.67
CA ASP A 140 -7.37 -6.90 0.46
C ASP A 140 -6.45 -6.56 -0.72
N ALA A 141 -5.38 -5.83 -0.44
CA ALA A 141 -4.37 -5.47 -1.42
C ALA A 141 -3.66 -6.69 -2.03
N LEU A 142 -3.30 -7.67 -1.19
CA LEU A 142 -2.70 -8.93 -1.61
C LEU A 142 -3.67 -9.69 -2.52
N ASN A 143 -4.94 -9.82 -2.13
CA ASN A 143 -5.94 -10.50 -2.96
C ASN A 143 -6.06 -9.86 -4.37
N LYS A 144 -5.99 -8.53 -4.46
CA LYS A 144 -6.03 -7.80 -5.75
C LYS A 144 -4.77 -8.02 -6.57
N ALA A 145 -3.60 -8.01 -5.93
CA ALA A 145 -2.35 -8.31 -6.60
C ALA A 145 -2.32 -9.76 -7.12
N LEU A 146 -2.86 -10.73 -6.38
CA LEU A 146 -2.99 -12.11 -6.84
C LEU A 146 -3.90 -12.24 -8.07
N GLU A 147 -5.13 -11.70 -8.00
CA GLU A 147 -6.07 -11.73 -9.13
C GLU A 147 -5.52 -11.03 -10.39
N LEU A 148 -4.57 -10.10 -10.22
CA LEU A 148 -3.93 -9.43 -11.34
C LEU A 148 -3.04 -10.38 -12.15
N PHE A 149 -2.28 -11.29 -11.51
CA PHE A 149 -1.25 -12.10 -12.20
C PHE A 149 -1.48 -13.61 -12.21
N LEU A 150 -2.32 -14.12 -11.32
CA LEU A 150 -2.46 -15.55 -11.06
C LEU A 150 -3.91 -16.01 -11.16
N ASP A 151 -4.14 -17.09 -11.91
CA ASP A 151 -5.39 -17.84 -11.95
C ASP A 151 -5.26 -19.17 -11.17
N GLU A 152 -6.37 -19.86 -10.94
CA GLU A 152 -6.38 -21.17 -10.28
C GLU A 152 -5.38 -22.16 -10.92
N GLY A 153 -4.62 -22.86 -10.08
CA GLY A 153 -3.55 -23.77 -10.48
C GLY A 153 -2.22 -23.09 -10.82
N ASP A 154 -2.15 -21.76 -10.90
CA ASP A 154 -0.87 -21.05 -11.01
C ASP A 154 -0.03 -21.22 -9.73
N SER A 155 1.27 -20.91 -9.83
CA SER A 155 2.23 -21.03 -8.74
C SER A 155 2.77 -19.67 -8.31
N ILE A 156 2.94 -19.49 -7.00
CA ILE A 156 3.58 -18.33 -6.39
C ILE A 156 4.78 -18.76 -5.56
N LEU A 157 5.90 -18.07 -5.74
CA LEU A 157 7.11 -18.25 -4.94
C LEU A 157 6.93 -17.54 -3.60
N VAL A 158 7.23 -18.24 -2.50
CA VAL A 158 7.09 -17.71 -1.14
C VAL A 158 8.26 -18.15 -0.27
N CYS A 159 8.56 -17.41 0.78
CA CYS A 159 9.44 -17.91 1.85
C CYS A 159 8.88 -19.23 2.41
N GLU A 160 9.75 -20.20 2.73
CA GLU A 160 9.34 -21.49 3.31
C GLU A 160 8.56 -21.36 4.64
N TRP A 161 8.77 -20.25 5.36
CA TRP A 161 7.92 -19.76 6.43
C TRP A 161 7.35 -18.40 6.03
N THR A 162 6.04 -18.20 6.10
CA THR A 162 5.42 -16.93 5.69
C THR A 162 4.13 -16.63 6.45
N TYR A 163 3.54 -15.46 6.23
CA TYR A 163 2.38 -14.97 6.96
C TYR A 163 1.16 -15.89 6.80
N PRO A 164 0.60 -16.44 7.90
CA PRO A 164 -0.49 -17.42 7.82
C PRO A 164 -1.72 -16.93 7.06
N ALA A 165 -2.11 -15.66 7.17
CA ALA A 165 -3.28 -15.18 6.43
C ALA A 165 -3.01 -15.08 4.92
N ALA A 166 -1.78 -14.76 4.50
CA ALA A 166 -1.41 -14.83 3.08
C ALA A 166 -1.50 -16.27 2.56
N ILE A 167 -1.06 -17.26 3.35
CA ILE A 167 -1.21 -18.69 3.02
C ILE A 167 -2.69 -19.04 2.80
N GLN A 168 -3.58 -18.55 3.67
CA GLN A 168 -5.02 -18.77 3.52
C GLN A 168 -5.58 -18.11 2.26
N THR A 169 -5.15 -16.89 1.93
CA THR A 169 -5.52 -16.23 0.68
C THR A 169 -5.08 -17.07 -0.52
N PHE A 170 -3.82 -17.50 -0.59
CA PHE A 170 -3.32 -18.35 -1.69
C PHE A 170 -4.11 -19.65 -1.81
N HIS A 171 -4.37 -20.31 -0.69
CA HIS A 171 -5.14 -21.56 -0.65
C HIS A 171 -6.57 -21.37 -1.19
N SER A 172 -7.29 -20.33 -0.72
CA SER A 172 -8.65 -20.07 -1.19
C SER A 172 -8.73 -19.65 -2.66
N SER A 173 -7.64 -19.11 -3.21
CA SER A 173 -7.51 -18.75 -4.62
C SER A 173 -7.02 -19.91 -5.51
N GLY A 174 -6.80 -21.10 -4.94
CA GLY A 174 -6.30 -22.27 -5.68
C GLY A 174 -4.87 -22.11 -6.19
N ILE A 175 -4.06 -21.27 -5.53
CA ILE A 175 -2.67 -20.98 -5.92
C ILE A 175 -1.71 -21.95 -5.23
N ASN A 176 -0.87 -22.58 -6.04
CA ASN A 176 0.21 -23.45 -5.58
C ASN A 176 1.35 -22.62 -4.97
N ARG A 177 1.84 -23.01 -3.80
CA ARG A 177 2.87 -22.28 -3.06
C ARG A 177 4.19 -23.00 -3.21
N ILE A 178 5.18 -22.34 -3.80
CA ILE A 178 6.51 -22.92 -4.03
C ILE A 178 7.46 -22.32 -3.00
N PRO A 179 7.86 -23.11 -1.98
CA PRO A 179 8.69 -22.60 -0.90
C PRO A 179 10.12 -22.36 -1.36
N VAL A 180 10.68 -21.22 -0.99
CA VAL A 180 12.07 -20.83 -1.20
C VAL A 180 12.75 -20.73 0.16
N LYS A 181 13.97 -21.26 0.26
CA LYS A 181 14.74 -21.27 1.50
C LYS A 181 15.00 -19.86 2.02
N ILE A 182 15.01 -19.74 3.35
CA ILE A 182 15.31 -18.50 4.06
C ILE A 182 16.47 -18.68 5.03
N ASP A 183 17.12 -17.57 5.39
CA ASP A 183 18.11 -17.49 6.47
C ASP A 183 17.84 -16.27 7.39
N GLY A 184 18.83 -15.85 8.18
CA GLY A 184 18.71 -14.72 9.12
C GLY A 184 18.41 -13.36 8.47
N GLU A 185 18.55 -13.23 7.15
CA GLU A 185 18.17 -12.03 6.38
C GLU A 185 16.92 -12.24 5.51
N GLY A 186 16.21 -13.36 5.65
CA GLY A 186 15.01 -13.67 4.87
C GLY A 186 15.32 -14.54 3.65
N MET A 187 14.62 -14.34 2.53
CA MET A 187 14.75 -15.21 1.35
C MET A 187 16.20 -15.23 0.82
N VAL A 188 16.71 -16.43 0.54
CA VAL A 188 18.07 -16.62 0.02
C VAL A 188 18.05 -16.51 -1.51
N PRO A 189 18.77 -15.56 -2.14
CA PRO A 189 18.72 -15.33 -3.58
C PRO A 189 19.19 -16.52 -4.41
N SER A 190 20.24 -17.23 -3.98
CA SER A 190 20.71 -18.44 -4.67
C SER A 190 19.69 -19.57 -4.63
N ALA A 191 18.93 -19.72 -3.54
CA ALA A 191 17.85 -20.70 -3.43
C ALA A 191 16.67 -20.33 -4.33
N LEU A 192 16.34 -19.03 -4.43
CA LEU A 192 15.35 -18.55 -5.40
C LEU A 192 15.79 -18.87 -6.83
N ASP A 193 17.05 -18.60 -7.15
CA ASP A 193 17.64 -18.88 -8.47
C ASP A 193 17.58 -20.37 -8.82
N GLU A 194 17.95 -21.22 -7.88
CA GLU A 194 17.90 -22.68 -8.01
C GLU A 194 16.47 -23.16 -8.30
N VAL A 195 15.49 -22.75 -7.48
CA VAL A 195 14.07 -23.12 -7.65
C VAL A 195 13.55 -22.70 -9.03
N CYS A 196 13.87 -21.49 -9.49
CA CYS A 196 13.46 -21.02 -10.81
C CYS A 196 14.18 -21.76 -11.94
N SER A 197 15.49 -21.99 -11.83
CA SER A 197 16.29 -22.67 -12.87
C SER A 197 15.98 -24.16 -12.98
N SER A 198 15.58 -24.82 -11.90
CA SER A 198 15.19 -26.23 -11.91
C SER A 198 13.68 -26.45 -12.07
N TRP A 199 12.91 -25.40 -12.37
CA TRP A 199 11.46 -25.49 -12.44
C TRP A 199 10.99 -26.36 -13.61
N THR A 200 10.28 -27.44 -13.32
CA THR A 200 9.68 -28.35 -14.31
C THR A 200 8.15 -28.39 -14.23
N GLY A 201 7.54 -27.44 -13.51
CA GLY A 201 6.08 -27.37 -13.41
C GLY A 201 5.43 -26.98 -14.74
N GLU A 202 4.19 -27.43 -14.95
CA GLU A 202 3.45 -27.21 -16.20
C GLU A 202 3.27 -25.73 -16.54
N LYS A 203 3.06 -24.90 -15.51
CA LYS A 203 2.88 -23.45 -15.64
C LYS A 203 4.15 -22.70 -15.21
N PRO A 204 4.51 -21.57 -15.86
CA PRO A 204 5.71 -20.82 -15.52
C PRO A 204 5.55 -20.07 -14.19
N LEU A 205 6.66 -19.93 -13.47
CA LEU A 205 6.76 -19.06 -12.29
C LEU A 205 6.83 -17.60 -12.74
N ARG A 206 5.90 -16.77 -12.27
CA ARG A 206 5.81 -15.35 -12.66
C ARG A 206 5.80 -14.38 -11.48
N VAL A 207 5.51 -14.86 -10.28
CA VAL A 207 5.24 -14.00 -9.11
C VAL A 207 5.96 -14.56 -7.89
N VAL A 208 6.62 -13.67 -7.14
CA VAL A 208 7.15 -13.93 -5.81
C VAL A 208 6.49 -13.01 -4.79
N TYR A 209 6.05 -13.57 -3.67
CA TYR A 209 5.54 -12.84 -2.51
C TYR A 209 6.53 -12.93 -1.35
N LEU A 210 6.83 -11.79 -0.74
CA LEU A 210 7.68 -11.72 0.44
C LEU A 210 7.37 -10.51 1.32
N ILE A 211 7.82 -10.63 2.58
CA ILE A 211 7.79 -9.57 3.59
C ILE A 211 9.25 -9.23 3.90
N PRO A 212 9.84 -8.20 3.27
CA PRO A 212 11.30 -7.97 3.33
C PRO A 212 11.77 -7.32 4.63
N THR A 213 10.87 -6.71 5.40
CA THR A 213 11.15 -6.03 6.67
C THR A 213 10.34 -6.67 7.77
N GLY A 214 10.99 -7.11 8.85
CA GLY A 214 10.31 -7.75 9.98
C GLY A 214 9.46 -8.94 9.54
N GLN A 215 10.05 -9.85 8.77
CA GLN A 215 9.37 -10.98 8.12
C GLN A 215 8.46 -11.72 9.11
N ASN A 216 7.23 -12.03 8.71
CA ASN A 216 6.33 -12.82 9.54
C ASN A 216 6.39 -14.30 9.12
N PRO A 217 6.79 -15.24 10.01
CA PRO A 217 6.95 -15.09 11.46
C PRO A 217 8.38 -14.86 11.98
N THR A 218 9.41 -14.84 11.14
CA THR A 218 10.80 -15.03 11.58
C THR A 218 11.46 -13.79 12.20
N GLY A 219 10.90 -12.61 11.95
CA GLY A 219 11.49 -11.32 12.28
C GLY A 219 12.66 -10.90 11.39
N ALA A 220 13.07 -11.74 10.43
CA ALA A 220 14.20 -11.45 9.56
C ALA A 220 13.96 -10.19 8.71
N THR A 221 15.02 -9.42 8.48
CA THR A 221 14.97 -8.22 7.64
C THR A 221 16.09 -8.31 6.61
N MET A 222 15.73 -8.22 5.33
CA MET A 222 16.70 -8.23 4.24
C MET A 222 17.55 -6.97 4.29
N SER A 223 18.88 -7.11 4.36
CA SER A 223 19.81 -6.01 4.15
C SER A 223 19.70 -5.42 2.75
N LEU A 224 20.26 -4.23 2.53
CA LEU A 224 20.28 -3.62 1.20
C LEU A 224 20.99 -4.50 0.17
N GLU A 225 22.07 -5.18 0.57
CA GLU A 225 22.80 -6.08 -0.33
C GLU A 225 21.93 -7.28 -0.69
N ARG A 226 21.28 -7.90 0.31
CA ARG A 226 20.31 -8.98 0.10
C ARG A 226 19.19 -8.59 -0.86
N ARG A 227 18.62 -7.38 -0.72
CA ARG A 227 17.57 -6.85 -1.60
C ARG A 227 18.07 -6.68 -3.05
N ARG A 228 19.32 -6.24 -3.26
CA ARG A 228 19.92 -6.12 -4.59
C ARG A 228 20.15 -7.46 -5.25
N GLU A 229 20.68 -8.44 -4.52
CA GLU A 229 20.88 -9.80 -5.01
C GLU A 229 19.54 -10.46 -5.39
N PHE A 230 18.54 -10.37 -4.50
CA PHE A 230 17.19 -10.84 -4.76
C PHE A 230 16.60 -10.19 -6.03
N TYR A 231 16.68 -8.86 -6.15
CA TYR A 231 16.15 -8.14 -7.30
C TYR A 231 16.82 -8.60 -8.61
N LYS A 232 18.14 -8.83 -8.64
CA LYS A 232 18.84 -9.38 -9.81
C LYS A 232 18.33 -10.77 -10.21
N VAL A 233 18.02 -11.63 -9.24
CA VAL A 233 17.42 -12.96 -9.52
C VAL A 233 16.01 -12.79 -10.10
N CYS A 234 15.20 -11.88 -9.56
CA CYS A 234 13.90 -11.56 -10.14
C CYS A 234 14.03 -11.03 -11.57
N GLN A 235 15.06 -10.22 -11.88
CA GLN A 235 15.34 -9.78 -13.25
C GLN A 235 15.69 -10.96 -14.17
N LYS A 236 16.61 -11.84 -13.73
CA LYS A 236 17.05 -13.02 -14.48
C LYS A 236 15.87 -13.92 -14.89
N HIS A 237 14.90 -14.12 -13.98
CA HIS A 237 13.75 -15.01 -14.19
C HIS A 237 12.46 -14.28 -14.55
N ASN A 238 12.55 -12.98 -14.83
CA ASN A 238 11.42 -12.09 -15.14
C ASN A 238 10.23 -12.16 -14.16
N LEU A 239 10.50 -12.21 -12.86
CA LEU A 239 9.49 -12.30 -11.81
C LEU A 239 8.89 -10.93 -11.45
N ILE A 240 7.58 -10.89 -11.24
CA ILE A 240 6.87 -9.83 -10.52
C ILE A 240 7.07 -10.03 -9.01
N ILE A 241 7.31 -8.93 -8.31
CA ILE A 241 7.54 -8.90 -6.87
C ILE A 241 6.31 -8.31 -6.19
N ILE A 242 5.65 -9.08 -5.34
CA ILE A 242 4.66 -8.57 -4.38
C ILE A 242 5.38 -8.33 -3.04
N GLU A 243 5.71 -7.07 -2.78
CA GLU A 243 6.34 -6.60 -1.55
C GLU A 243 5.26 -6.24 -0.52
N ASP A 244 5.00 -7.13 0.45
CA ASP A 244 4.04 -6.90 1.54
C ASP A 244 4.78 -6.38 2.77
N ASP A 245 4.71 -5.08 3.03
CA ASP A 245 5.64 -4.42 3.96
C ASP A 245 4.94 -3.60 5.05
N PRO A 246 4.04 -4.21 5.84
CA PRO A 246 3.30 -3.53 6.90
C PRO A 246 4.19 -3.08 8.07
N TYR A 247 5.44 -3.53 8.12
CA TYR A 247 6.40 -3.26 9.18
C TYR A 247 7.55 -2.35 8.73
N TYR A 248 7.49 -1.75 7.53
CA TYR A 248 8.57 -0.94 6.97
C TYR A 248 9.06 0.17 7.91
N PHE A 249 8.14 0.88 8.55
CA PHE A 249 8.45 1.98 9.48
C PHE A 249 8.71 1.48 10.92
N LEU A 250 8.70 0.17 11.16
CA LEU A 250 9.05 -0.46 12.44
C LEU A 250 10.48 -1.00 12.42
N GLN A 251 11.38 -0.35 11.69
CA GLN A 251 12.81 -0.63 11.73
C GLN A 251 13.41 0.04 12.96
N PHE A 252 13.75 -0.76 13.96
CA PHE A 252 14.37 -0.26 15.19
C PHE A 252 15.85 0.04 14.97
N ALA A 253 16.35 1.10 15.63
CA ALA A 253 17.74 1.54 15.56
C ALA A 253 18.75 0.45 15.97
N ASP A 254 18.30 -0.53 16.78
CA ASP A 254 19.12 -1.59 17.36
C ASP A 254 18.57 -2.99 17.08
N THR A 255 18.94 -3.53 15.92
CA THR A 255 19.40 -4.92 15.89
C THR A 255 20.79 -4.91 16.57
N PRO A 256 20.99 -5.19 17.88
CA PRO A 256 20.05 -5.62 18.94
C PRO A 256 19.91 -4.63 20.14
N VAL A 257 18.65 -4.43 20.56
CA VAL A 257 18.14 -4.01 21.89
C VAL A 257 18.80 -2.78 22.52
N CYS A 258 18.20 -1.60 22.30
CA CYS A 258 18.30 -0.50 23.27
C CYS A 258 17.73 -0.96 24.63
N ASP A 259 18.45 -0.71 25.72
CA ASP A 259 17.88 -0.85 27.05
C ASP A 259 16.68 0.08 27.17
N THR A 260 15.49 -0.48 27.37
CA THR A 260 14.23 0.26 27.54
C THR A 260 14.30 1.35 28.63
N LYS A 261 15.27 1.29 29.55
CA LYS A 261 15.53 2.33 30.55
C LYS A 261 16.23 3.58 30.00
N GLN A 262 16.77 3.53 28.79
CA GLN A 262 17.49 4.62 28.12
C GLN A 262 16.66 5.34 27.04
N ALA A 263 15.44 4.87 26.76
CA ALA A 263 14.52 5.53 25.86
C ALA A 263 13.98 6.82 26.51
N THR A 264 14.51 7.98 26.09
CA THR A 264 14.03 9.30 26.50
C THR A 264 13.28 9.97 25.35
N GLU A 265 12.45 10.99 25.62
CA GLU A 265 11.82 11.81 24.56
C GLU A 265 12.86 12.41 23.59
N ARG A 266 14.08 12.68 24.08
CA ARG A 266 15.22 13.13 23.26
C ARG A 266 15.71 12.05 22.29
N THR A 267 15.67 10.78 22.70
CA THR A 267 15.98 9.63 21.83
C THR A 267 14.98 9.51 20.69
N PHE A 268 13.70 9.81 20.94
CA PHE A 268 12.64 9.83 19.93
C PHE A 268 12.73 11.06 18.99
N ALA A 269 13.13 12.22 19.51
CA ALA A 269 13.34 13.44 18.71
C ALA A 269 14.58 13.36 17.80
N GLU A 270 15.56 12.54 18.17
CA GLU A 270 16.76 12.23 17.38
C GLU A 270 16.63 10.90 16.61
N LEU A 271 15.44 10.29 16.60
CA LEU A 271 15.19 9.14 15.73
C LEU A 271 15.49 9.60 14.31
N PRO A 272 16.30 8.83 13.58
CA PRO A 272 16.51 9.12 12.19
C PRO A 272 15.13 9.12 11.52
N GLY A 273 14.85 10.15 10.74
CA GLY A 273 13.70 10.10 9.83
C GLY A 273 13.86 8.94 8.83
N ILE A 274 13.34 9.13 7.63
CA ILE A 274 13.46 8.12 6.56
C ILE A 274 14.91 7.75 6.19
N ASP A 275 15.90 8.56 6.58
CA ASP A 275 17.31 8.43 6.17
C ASP A 275 18.03 7.17 6.68
N ARG A 276 17.61 6.57 7.80
CA ARG A 276 18.20 5.30 8.29
C ARG A 276 17.36 4.05 7.97
N LEU A 277 16.24 4.20 7.26
CA LEU A 277 15.47 3.05 6.81
C LEU A 277 16.24 2.31 5.71
N VAL A 278 16.27 0.98 5.77
CA VAL A 278 16.78 0.17 4.67
C VAL A 278 15.91 0.44 3.44
N PRO A 279 16.50 0.80 2.27
CA PRO A 279 15.73 1.06 1.06
C PRO A 279 14.83 -0.13 0.67
N SER A 280 13.59 0.13 0.26
CA SER A 280 12.62 -0.90 -0.14
C SER A 280 13.00 -1.56 -1.47
N LEU A 281 12.35 -2.67 -1.82
CA LEU A 281 12.47 -3.23 -3.17
C LEU A 281 11.94 -2.25 -4.21
N LEU A 282 10.89 -1.49 -3.88
CA LEU A 282 10.40 -0.38 -4.71
C LEU A 282 11.48 0.70 -4.96
N SER A 283 12.37 0.98 -4.00
CA SER A 283 13.51 1.89 -4.21
C SER A 283 14.54 1.39 -5.21
N LEU A 284 14.64 0.06 -5.36
CA LEU A 284 15.54 -0.60 -6.31
C LEU A 284 14.89 -0.87 -7.66
N ASP A 285 13.57 -0.68 -7.77
CA ASP A 285 12.81 -1.03 -8.97
C ASP A 285 13.12 -0.08 -10.13
N THR A 286 13.89 -0.59 -11.08
CA THR A 286 14.21 0.06 -12.35
C THR A 286 13.33 -0.40 -13.49
N ASP A 287 12.62 -1.51 -13.32
CA ASP A 287 11.93 -2.22 -14.40
C ASP A 287 10.41 -2.03 -14.31
N GLY A 288 9.90 -1.59 -13.16
CA GLY A 288 8.48 -1.57 -12.86
C GLY A 288 7.95 -2.98 -12.57
N ARG A 289 8.70 -3.80 -11.82
CA ARG A 289 8.28 -5.18 -11.47
C ARG A 289 7.77 -5.32 -10.03
N VAL A 290 7.84 -4.24 -9.23
CA VAL A 290 7.42 -4.27 -7.82
C VAL A 290 6.00 -3.74 -7.68
N ILE A 291 5.17 -4.52 -7.00
CA ILE A 291 3.91 -4.07 -6.42
C ILE A 291 4.09 -4.09 -4.90
N ARG A 292 4.10 -2.91 -4.32
CA ARG A 292 4.26 -2.71 -2.89
C ARG A 292 2.90 -2.53 -2.22
N LEU A 293 2.70 -3.23 -1.11
CA LEU A 293 1.50 -3.17 -0.28
C LEU A 293 1.83 -2.52 1.07
N ASP A 294 1.24 -1.37 1.34
CA ASP A 294 1.41 -0.63 2.59
C ASP A 294 0.07 -0.47 3.32
N THR A 295 0.14 -0.37 4.65
CA THR A 295 -1.04 -0.20 5.50
C THR A 295 -0.76 0.70 6.69
N VAL A 296 -1.79 1.43 7.13
CA VAL A 296 -1.74 2.15 8.41
C VAL A 296 -2.00 1.22 9.60
N SER A 297 -2.26 -0.07 9.39
CA SER A 297 -2.68 -1.00 10.45
C SER A 297 -1.67 -1.14 11.59
N LYS A 298 -0.38 -0.91 11.32
CA LYS A 298 0.71 -1.01 12.30
C LYS A 298 1.28 0.35 12.70
N ILE A 299 0.70 1.43 12.18
CA ILE A 299 1.17 2.81 12.36
C ILE A 299 0.11 3.68 13.03
N LEU A 300 -1.15 3.57 12.60
CA LEU A 300 -2.29 4.24 13.20
C LEU A 300 -3.14 3.25 14.01
N ALA A 301 -4.00 2.48 13.35
CA ALA A 301 -4.81 1.46 13.99
C ALA A 301 -5.27 0.36 13.00
N PRO A 302 -5.24 -0.93 13.39
CA PRO A 302 -5.61 -2.04 12.50
C PRO A 302 -7.04 -1.94 11.92
N ASN A 303 -8.00 -1.52 12.74
CA ASN A 303 -9.41 -1.45 12.35
C ASN A 303 -9.78 -0.17 11.58
N MET A 304 -8.82 0.70 11.25
CA MET A 304 -9.06 1.76 10.27
C MET A 304 -9.30 1.19 8.87
N ARG A 305 -8.85 -0.06 8.61
CA ARG A 305 -9.02 -0.75 7.33
C ARG A 305 -8.57 0.13 6.17
N LEU A 306 -7.34 0.62 6.27
CA LEU A 306 -6.78 1.58 5.33
C LEU A 306 -5.33 1.22 4.99
N GLY A 307 -4.98 1.44 3.74
CA GLY A 307 -3.65 1.23 3.19
C GLY A 307 -3.59 1.73 1.75
N TRP A 308 -2.55 1.34 1.04
CA TRP A 308 -2.36 1.70 -0.36
C TRP A 308 -1.48 0.68 -1.09
N ILE A 309 -1.63 0.64 -2.40
CA ILE A 309 -0.86 -0.19 -3.32
C ILE A 309 -0.07 0.75 -4.23
N ILE A 310 1.22 0.48 -4.37
CA ILE A 310 2.14 1.24 -5.22
C ILE A 310 2.70 0.31 -6.29
N GLY A 311 2.81 0.81 -7.51
CA GLY A 311 3.39 0.06 -8.62
C GLY A 311 3.26 0.79 -9.95
N PRO A 312 3.62 0.13 -11.06
CA PRO A 312 3.40 0.61 -12.43
C PRO A 312 1.97 1.11 -12.68
N ALA A 313 1.83 2.24 -13.36
CA ALA A 313 0.53 2.87 -13.60
C ALA A 313 -0.46 1.96 -14.32
N ASN A 314 0.00 1.14 -15.28
CA ASN A 314 -0.83 0.14 -15.98
C ASN A 314 -1.36 -0.97 -15.05
N MET A 315 -0.57 -1.39 -14.05
CA MET A 315 -1.01 -2.35 -13.03
C MET A 315 -1.99 -1.71 -12.05
N ILE A 316 -1.68 -0.51 -11.57
CA ILE A 316 -2.53 0.25 -10.64
C ILE A 316 -3.88 0.57 -11.29
N GLU A 317 -3.92 0.88 -12.58
CA GLU A 317 -5.16 1.08 -13.32
C GLU A 317 -6.08 -0.15 -13.25
N LYS A 318 -5.54 -1.36 -13.44
CA LYS A 318 -6.32 -2.60 -13.32
C LYS A 318 -6.85 -2.82 -11.91
N ILE A 319 -6.09 -2.42 -10.90
CA ILE A 319 -6.52 -2.49 -9.50
C ILE A 319 -7.62 -1.44 -9.22
N ILE A 320 -7.55 -0.25 -9.83
CA ILE A 320 -8.64 0.74 -9.76
C ILE A 320 -9.93 0.17 -10.35
N TYR A 321 -9.88 -0.49 -11.51
CA TYR A 321 -11.05 -1.15 -12.11
C TYR A 321 -11.56 -2.34 -11.27
N HIS A 322 -10.66 -3.01 -10.55
CA HIS A 322 -11.04 -4.05 -9.58
C HIS A 322 -11.82 -3.43 -8.42
N ASN A 323 -11.30 -2.35 -7.85
CA ASN A 323 -11.94 -1.60 -6.77
C ASN A 323 -13.36 -1.16 -7.14
N GLU A 324 -13.56 -0.59 -8.33
CA GLU A 324 -14.87 -0.08 -8.81
C GLU A 324 -16.00 -1.13 -8.84
N THR A 325 -15.66 -2.42 -8.82
CA THR A 325 -16.64 -3.53 -8.85
C THR A 325 -16.60 -4.40 -7.61
N THR A 326 -15.81 -4.03 -6.60
CA THR A 326 -15.67 -4.77 -5.34
C THR A 326 -15.87 -3.83 -4.15
N ILE A 327 -14.80 -3.23 -3.65
CA ILE A 327 -14.84 -2.37 -2.46
C ILE A 327 -15.26 -0.93 -2.75
N SER A 328 -15.32 -0.55 -4.02
CA SER A 328 -15.28 0.85 -4.51
C SER A 328 -14.05 1.60 -4.01
N GLN A 329 -14.06 2.09 -2.79
CA GLN A 329 -12.92 2.77 -2.17
C GLN A 329 -12.98 2.57 -0.66
N PRO A 330 -11.88 2.82 0.08
CA PRO A 330 -11.92 2.79 1.55
C PRO A 330 -12.96 3.77 2.12
N CYS A 331 -13.38 3.53 3.37
CA CYS A 331 -14.40 4.35 4.02
C CYS A 331 -13.99 5.84 4.07
N GLY A 332 -14.89 6.72 3.67
CA GLY A 332 -14.67 8.18 3.66
C GLY A 332 -14.28 8.77 5.00
N PHE A 333 -14.82 8.25 6.12
CA PHE A 333 -14.40 8.68 7.46
C PHE A 333 -12.96 8.29 7.77
N ALA A 334 -12.57 7.05 7.46
CA ALA A 334 -11.21 6.58 7.71
C ALA A 334 -10.19 7.36 6.86
N GLN A 335 -10.51 7.58 5.58
CA GLN A 335 -9.69 8.41 4.69
C GLN A 335 -9.62 9.85 5.19
N GLY A 336 -10.74 10.47 5.56
CA GLY A 336 -10.79 11.85 6.04
C GLY A 336 -9.99 12.05 7.33
N ILE A 337 -10.16 11.17 8.32
CA ILE A 337 -9.41 11.25 9.58
C ILE A 337 -7.91 11.07 9.34
N ALA A 338 -7.51 10.06 8.56
CA ALA A 338 -6.11 9.85 8.21
C ALA A 338 -5.53 11.06 7.45
N SER A 339 -6.25 11.58 6.44
CA SER A 339 -5.83 12.77 5.70
C SER A 339 -5.69 14.00 6.60
N LYS A 340 -6.59 14.18 7.58
CA LYS A 340 -6.54 15.31 8.52
C LYS A 340 -5.32 15.24 9.42
N LEU A 341 -5.00 14.04 9.91
CA LEU A 341 -3.75 13.79 10.64
C LEU A 341 -2.55 14.13 9.77
N PHE A 342 -2.47 13.55 8.58
CA PHE A 342 -1.27 13.61 7.74
C PHE A 342 -1.01 14.92 7.01
N ASN A 343 -2.05 15.70 6.67
CA ASN A 343 -1.89 16.88 5.82
C ASN A 343 -2.01 18.21 6.56
N ASP A 344 -2.82 18.24 7.62
CA ASP A 344 -3.18 19.48 8.32
C ASP A 344 -2.62 19.53 9.75
N THR A 345 -2.14 18.40 10.27
CA THR A 345 -1.86 18.25 11.70
C THR A 345 -0.42 17.82 12.01
N TRP A 346 0.04 16.72 11.42
CA TRP A 346 1.37 16.13 11.63
C TRP A 346 2.39 16.55 10.59
#